data_AF-A0A8J8FX15-F1
#
_entry.id   AF-A0A8J8FX15-F1
#
_cell.length_a   1.000
_cell.length_b   1.000
_cell.length_c   1.000
_cell.angle_alpha   90.00
_cell.angle_beta   90.00
_cell.angle_gamma   90.00
#
_symmetry.space_group_name_H-M   'P 1'
#
loop_
_entity.id
_entity.type
_entity.pdbx_description
1 polymer ?
#
loop_
_entity_poly.entity_id
_entity_poly.type
_entity_poly.pdbx_seq_one_letter_code
_entity_poly.pdbx_strand_id
1 'polypeptide(L)'
;MPPKEEVFEKAYEAAMSEISKRLSPRDVDDVNLKIVVDGKDVEVEVDVKVHPLAPVDDEEVEEAVEKAADAAMRVLDRFMREED
;
A
#
# COMPACT_ATOMS: atom_id res chain seq x y z
N MET A 1 -14.53 15.69 -5.02
CA MET A 1 -14.29 15.90 -3.58
C MET A 1 -13.01 15.11 -3.27
N PRO A 2 -12.05 15.59 -2.46
CA PRO A 2 -10.91 14.74 -2.11
C PRO A 2 -11.44 13.46 -1.41
N PRO A 3 -10.76 12.30 -1.54
CA PRO A 3 -11.20 11.08 -0.88
C PRO A 3 -11.38 11.32 0.62
N LYS A 4 -12.42 10.74 1.20
CA LYS A 4 -12.65 10.83 2.65
C LYS A 4 -11.50 10.14 3.36
N GLU A 5 -11.14 10.62 4.56
CA GLU A 5 -10.08 10.05 5.41
C GLU A 5 -10.22 8.53 5.57
N GLU A 6 -11.46 8.04 5.70
CA GLU A 6 -11.82 6.62 5.75
C GLU A 6 -11.36 5.79 4.53
N VAL A 7 -11.26 6.40 3.34
CA VAL A 7 -10.81 5.71 2.12
C VAL A 7 -9.30 5.50 2.15
N PHE A 8 -8.57 6.51 2.63
CA PHE A 8 -7.13 6.41 2.82
C PHE A 8 -6.79 5.38 3.89
N GLU A 9 -7.55 5.32 4.99
CA GLU A 9 -7.41 4.27 6.01
C GLU A 9 -7.64 2.88 5.42
N LYS A 10 -8.71 2.68 4.64
CA LYS A 10 -8.98 1.38 3.97
C LYS A 10 -7.90 1.01 2.96
N ALA A 11 -7.38 1.97 2.20
CA ALA A 11 -6.29 1.73 1.27
C ALA A 11 -5.01 1.34 2.02
N TYR A 12 -4.73 1.99 3.14
CA TYR A 12 -3.63 1.64 4.04
C TYR A 12 -3.77 0.23 4.63
N GLU A 13 -4.95 -0.11 5.16
CA GLU A 13 -5.23 -1.45 5.67
C GLU A 13 -5.05 -2.53 4.59
N ALA A 14 -5.49 -2.25 3.36
CA ALA A 14 -5.33 -3.17 2.24
C ALA A 14 -3.85 -3.37 1.86
N ALA A 15 -3.06 -2.29 1.78
CA ALA A 15 -1.63 -2.36 1.55
C ALA A 15 -0.91 -3.16 2.64
N MET A 16 -1.18 -2.84 3.91
CA MET A 16 -0.59 -3.54 5.06
C MET A 16 -0.99 -5.03 5.10
N SER A 17 -2.21 -5.36 4.67
CA SER A 17 -2.64 -6.75 4.57
C SER A 17 -1.83 -7.53 3.52
N GLU A 18 -1.48 -6.92 2.38
CA GLU A 18 -0.63 -7.58 1.38
C GLU A 18 0.83 -7.69 1.83
N ILE A 19 1.36 -6.69 2.53
CA ILE A 19 2.72 -6.73 3.10
C ILE A 19 2.81 -7.86 4.11
N SER A 20 1.88 -7.92 5.09
CA SER A 20 1.91 -8.93 6.16
C SER A 20 1.69 -10.38 5.70
N LYS A 21 1.17 -10.59 4.48
CA LYS A 21 1.05 -11.93 3.88
C LYS A 21 2.39 -12.46 3.35
N ARG A 22 3.32 -11.56 3.02
CA ARG A 22 4.61 -11.88 2.39
C ARG A 22 5.77 -11.67 3.34
N LEU A 23 5.79 -10.53 4.01
CA LEU A 23 6.83 -10.14 4.95
C LEU A 23 6.33 -10.35 6.38
N SER A 24 7.16 -11.00 7.20
CA SER A 24 6.83 -11.14 8.62
C SER A 24 6.92 -9.78 9.31
N PRO A 25 5.98 -9.44 10.21
CA PRO A 25 5.99 -8.16 10.91
C PRO A 25 7.25 -7.88 11.75
N ARG A 26 8.05 -8.93 12.04
CA ARG A 26 9.31 -8.79 12.80
C ARG A 26 10.49 -8.42 11.91
N ASP A 27 10.34 -8.61 10.62
CA ASP A 27 11.33 -8.37 9.59
C ASP A 27 11.14 -7.01 8.92
N VAL A 28 10.00 -6.37 9.14
CA VAL A 28 9.67 -5.03 8.64
C VAL A 28 9.92 -4.00 9.74
N ASP A 29 10.81 -3.05 9.48
CA ASP A 29 11.11 -1.93 10.37
C ASP A 29 10.07 -0.82 10.24
N ASP A 30 9.65 -0.53 9.00
CA ASP A 30 8.72 0.57 8.70
C ASP A 30 7.99 0.33 7.37
N VAL A 31 6.80 0.91 7.24
CA VAL A 31 6.02 0.93 6.00
C VAL A 31 5.47 2.33 5.81
N ASN A 32 5.83 2.95 4.69
CA ASN A 32 5.33 4.26 4.30
C ASN A 32 4.45 4.13 3.06
N LEU A 33 3.20 4.58 3.18
CA LEU A 33 2.24 4.65 2.07
C LEU A 33 1.94 6.11 1.76
N LYS A 34 2.24 6.54 0.55
CA LYS A 34 1.93 7.88 0.05
C LYS A 34 0.92 7.76 -1.09
N ILE A 35 -0.23 8.41 -0.92
CA ILE A 35 -1.27 8.47 -1.93
C ILE A 35 -1.39 9.91 -2.42
N VAL A 36 -1.19 10.11 -3.72
CA VAL A 36 -1.30 11.41 -4.39
C VAL A 36 -2.53 11.38 -5.28
N VAL A 37 -3.40 12.37 -5.15
CA VAL A 37 -4.62 12.50 -5.97
C VAL A 37 -4.52 13.81 -6.75
N ASP A 38 -4.42 13.70 -8.08
CA ASP A 38 -4.40 14.84 -9.00
C ASP A 38 -5.62 14.78 -9.93
N GLY A 39 -6.69 15.46 -9.55
CA GLY A 39 -7.94 15.47 -10.31
C GLY A 39 -8.61 14.09 -10.37
N LYS A 40 -8.40 13.37 -11.48
CA LYS A 40 -8.89 11.99 -11.70
C LYS A 40 -7.79 10.94 -11.62
N ASP A 41 -6.53 11.36 -11.58
CA ASP A 41 -5.38 10.48 -11.49
C ASP A 41 -5.04 10.25 -10.02
N VAL A 42 -4.80 8.98 -9.67
CA VAL A 42 -4.41 8.56 -8.34
C VAL A 42 -3.11 7.79 -8.46
N GLU A 43 -2.10 8.24 -7.73
CA GLU A 43 -0.80 7.59 -7.65
C GLU A 43 -0.61 7.05 -6.24
N VAL A 44 -0.11 5.81 -6.14
CA VAL A 44 0.15 5.13 -4.88
C VAL A 44 1.62 4.74 -4.86
N GLU A 45 2.36 5.31 -3.92
CA GLU A 45 3.74 4.98 -3.63
C GLU A 45 3.80 4.20 -2.31
N VAL A 46 4.41 3.02 -2.33
CA VAL A 46 4.64 2.18 -1.15
C VAL A 46 6.15 2.03 -0.98
N ASP A 47 6.66 2.35 0.20
CA ASP A 47 8.04 2.13 0.60
C ASP A 47 8.04 1.23 1.84
N VAL A 48 8.79 0.12 1.77
CA VAL A 48 8.90 -0.84 2.86
C VAL A 48 10.35 -0.92 3.28
N LYS A 49 10.59 -0.62 4.56
CA LYS A 49 11.91 -0.75 5.16
C LYS A 49 12.01 -2.09 5.88
N VAL A 50 12.96 -2.90 5.43
CA VAL A 50 13.20 -4.24 5.97
C VAL A 50 14.43 -4.23 6.87
N HIS A 51 14.35 -4.98 7.97
CA HIS A 51 15.44 -5.10 8.94
C HIS A 51 16.66 -5.78 8.27
N PRO A 52 17.90 -5.29 8.48
CA PRO A 52 19.10 -5.82 7.78
C PRO A 52 19.42 -7.30 8.02
N LEU A 53 18.87 -7.88 9.09
CA LEU A 53 19.05 -9.29 9.46
C LEU A 53 17.85 -10.18 9.06
N ALA A 54 16.86 -9.59 8.40
CA ALA A 54 15.69 -10.33 7.95
C ALA A 54 16.08 -11.34 6.86
N PRO A 55 15.55 -12.57 6.89
CA PRO A 55 15.85 -13.60 5.89
C PRO A 55 14.92 -13.47 4.67
N VAL A 56 14.72 -12.25 4.18
CA VAL A 56 13.89 -11.93 2.99
C VAL A 56 14.79 -11.36 1.91
N ASP A 57 14.57 -11.77 0.68
CA ASP A 57 15.32 -11.26 -0.47
C ASP A 57 14.64 -10.02 -1.10
N ASP A 58 15.38 -9.33 -1.97
CA ASP A 58 14.89 -8.11 -2.61
C ASP A 58 13.66 -8.38 -3.50
N GLU A 59 13.54 -9.57 -4.08
CA GLU A 59 12.42 -9.97 -4.95
C GLU A 59 11.12 -10.12 -4.13
N GLU A 60 11.19 -10.73 -2.94
CA GLU A 60 10.08 -10.82 -2.00
C GLU A 60 9.60 -9.44 -1.54
N VAL A 61 10.52 -8.51 -1.31
CA VAL A 61 10.20 -7.13 -0.92
C VAL A 61 9.55 -6.37 -2.07
N GLU A 62 10.12 -6.46 -3.28
CA GLU A 62 9.53 -5.85 -4.48
C GLU A 62 8.12 -6.38 -4.75
N GLU A 63 7.90 -7.70 -4.64
CA GLU A 63 6.56 -8.28 -4.82
C GLU A 63 5.59 -7.79 -3.74
N ALA A 64 6.04 -7.68 -2.47
CA ALA A 64 5.22 -7.16 -1.39
C ALA A 64 4.80 -5.71 -1.62
N VAL A 65 5.73 -4.87 -2.07
CA VAL A 65 5.49 -3.46 -2.42
C VAL A 65 4.51 -3.34 -3.58
N GLU A 66 4.73 -4.07 -4.68
CA GLU A 66 3.84 -4.04 -5.86
C GLU A 66 2.42 -4.45 -5.50
N LYS A 67 2.28 -5.55 -4.75
CA LYS A 67 0.97 -6.10 -4.36
C LYS A 67 0.24 -5.18 -3.38
N ALA A 68 0.98 -4.51 -2.49
CA ALA A 68 0.45 -3.52 -1.59
C ALA A 68 -0.09 -2.28 -2.33
N ALA A 69 0.68 -1.77 -3.31
CA ALA A 69 0.26 -0.65 -4.14
C ALA A 69 -1.00 -1.00 -4.96
N ASP A 70 -1.01 -2.18 -5.58
CA ASP A 70 -2.18 -2.72 -6.29
C ASP A 70 -3.42 -2.79 -5.39
N ALA A 71 -3.27 -3.28 -4.16
CA ALA A 71 -4.38 -3.43 -3.23
C ALA A 71 -4.96 -2.08 -2.80
N ALA A 72 -4.09 -1.12 -2.45
CA ALA A 72 -4.49 0.25 -2.14
C ALA A 72 -5.19 0.91 -3.34
N MET A 73 -4.63 0.77 -4.55
CA MET A 73 -5.21 1.33 -5.76
C MET A 73 -6.58 0.75 -6.09
N ARG A 74 -6.83 -0.54 -5.85
CA ARG A 74 -8.17 -1.16 -6.02
C ARG A 74 -9.21 -0.59 -5.06
N VAL A 75 -8.82 -0.27 -3.82
CA VAL A 75 -9.72 0.38 -2.85
C VAL A 75 -10.08 1.79 -3.34
N LEU A 76 -9.08 2.54 -3.81
CA LEU A 76 -9.25 3.90 -4.31
C LEU A 76 -10.09 3.94 -5.60
N ASP A 77 -9.84 3.05 -6.56
CA ASP A 77 -10.61 2.93 -7.81
C ASP A 77 -12.07 2.56 -7.54
N ARG A 78 -12.35 1.65 -6.59
CA ARG A 78 -13.73 1.35 -6.17
C ARG A 78 -14.42 2.60 -5.64
N PHE A 79 -13.75 3.37 -4.78
CA PHE A 79 -14.33 4.58 -4.21
C PHE A 79 -14.62 5.65 -5.28
N MET A 80 -13.68 5.88 -6.20
CA MET A 80 -13.87 6.85 -7.29
C MET A 80 -15.05 6.50 -8.19
N ARG A 81 -15.33 5.21 -8.41
CA ARG A 81 -16.48 4.75 -9.20
C ARG A 81 -17.82 4.81 -8.46
N GLU A 82 -17.81 4.77 -7.12
CA GLU A 82 -19.02 4.85 -6.30
C GLU A 82 -19.46 6.30 -6.05
N GLU A 83 -18.59 7.30 -6.26
CA GLU A 83 -18.91 8.74 -6.15
C GLU A 83 -19.30 9.43 -7.48
N ASP A 84 -19.27 8.70 -8.62
CA ASP A 84 -19.80 9.14 -9.94
C ASP A 84 -21.30 8.81 -10.10
#